data_AF-A0A1I3KTV4-F1
#
_entry.id   AF-A0A1I3KTV4-F1
#
_cell.length_a   1.000
_cell.length_b   1.000
_cell.length_c   1.000
_cell.angle_alpha   90.00
_cell.angle_beta   90.00
_cell.angle_gamma   90.00
#
_symmetry.space_group_name_H-M   'P 1'
#
loop_
_entity.id
_entity.type
_entity.pdbx_description
1 polymer ?
#
loop_
_entity_poly.entity_id
_entity_poly.type
_entity_poly.pdbx_seq_one_letter_code
_entity_poly.pdbx_strand_id
1 'polypeptide(L)'
;MVLPRATRAWGRPAVAAALTAGLALAGCSWGEEEQAPVEAQTPPQGGAPGPSGPVYEKRPVASVESLEIGQIYRGRLLTAHGAAPATGWFHATLEPRNGSRLAPDGFLEFDLVAAPPELNGGEPGVPARLPIRADRAIPTADLVGAQGVRVYAGATAAALRVSVSAPQPGQAGGPRTQAVFSPVAPTRSVDADDPASAPPTPPRIGQ
;
A
#
# COMPACT_ATOMS: atom_id res chain seq x y z
N MET A 1 -47.62 22.36 -31.65
CA MET A 1 -47.75 23.34 -30.55
C MET A 1 -46.44 23.28 -29.77
N VAL A 2 -45.54 24.21 -30.04
CA VAL A 2 -44.14 24.21 -29.63
C VAL A 2 -43.97 25.26 -28.55
N LEU A 3 -43.47 24.89 -27.38
CA LEU A 3 -43.06 25.83 -26.33
C LEU A 3 -41.53 25.77 -26.19
N PRO A 4 -40.81 26.89 -26.41
CA PRO A 4 -39.36 26.95 -26.24
C PRO A 4 -38.97 27.03 -24.76
N ARG A 5 -37.98 26.22 -24.36
CA ARG A 5 -37.35 26.28 -23.04
C ARG A 5 -36.30 27.39 -23.00
N ALA A 6 -36.43 28.28 -22.02
CA ALA A 6 -35.54 29.40 -21.75
C ALA A 6 -34.14 28.93 -21.32
N THR A 7 -33.11 29.47 -21.98
CA THR A 7 -31.70 29.37 -21.60
C THR A 7 -31.39 30.40 -20.50
N ARG A 8 -31.00 29.93 -19.31
CA ARG A 8 -30.56 30.78 -18.21
C ARG A 8 -29.04 30.94 -18.29
N ALA A 9 -28.58 32.09 -18.77
CA ALA A 9 -27.18 32.49 -18.74
C ALA A 9 -26.76 32.77 -17.29
N TRP A 10 -25.77 32.04 -16.77
CA TRP A 10 -25.14 32.36 -15.49
C TRP A 10 -23.88 33.18 -15.75
N GLY A 11 -23.92 34.41 -15.24
CA GLY A 11 -22.84 35.37 -15.28
C GLY A 11 -21.62 34.89 -14.50
N ARG A 12 -20.44 35.15 -15.07
CA ARG A 12 -19.14 34.94 -14.43
C ARG A 12 -18.88 36.16 -13.52
N PRO A 13 -18.65 36.00 -12.21
CA PRO A 13 -18.06 37.07 -11.44
C PRO A 13 -16.57 37.17 -11.78
N ALA A 14 -16.18 38.27 -12.41
CA ALA A 14 -14.81 38.74 -12.45
C ALA A 14 -14.43 39.18 -11.03
N VAL A 15 -13.47 38.49 -10.40
CA VAL A 15 -12.87 38.97 -9.14
C VAL A 15 -11.46 39.43 -9.45
N ALA A 16 -11.27 40.71 -9.17
CA ALA A 16 -10.11 41.52 -9.43
C ALA A 16 -8.86 41.05 -8.67
N ALA A 17 -7.72 41.28 -9.31
CA ALA A 17 -6.41 41.23 -8.73
C ALA A 17 -6.29 42.23 -7.56
N ALA A 18 -5.66 41.80 -6.47
CA ALA A 18 -5.07 42.68 -5.48
C ALA A 18 -3.63 42.24 -5.25
N LEU A 19 -2.71 43.00 -5.83
CA LEU A 19 -1.30 43.05 -5.47
C LEU A 19 -1.18 43.53 -4.02
N THR A 20 -0.48 42.78 -3.17
CA THR A 20 0.13 43.33 -1.96
C THR A 20 1.54 42.77 -1.84
N ALA A 21 2.50 43.62 -2.21
CA ALA A 21 3.91 43.43 -1.95
C ALA A 21 4.15 43.65 -0.45
N GLY A 22 4.66 42.61 0.23
CA GLY A 22 5.15 42.69 1.59
C GLY A 22 6.54 42.07 1.66
N LEU A 23 7.58 42.88 1.41
CA LEU A 23 8.95 42.55 1.76
C LEU A 23 9.10 42.63 3.28
N ALA A 24 9.18 41.48 3.95
CA ALA A 24 9.74 41.38 5.30
C ALA A 24 11.18 40.91 5.18
N LEU A 25 12.12 41.85 5.32
CA LEU A 25 13.53 41.58 5.53
C LEU A 25 13.72 41.01 6.94
N ALA A 26 13.60 39.70 7.09
CA ALA A 26 14.14 38.99 8.25
C ALA A 26 15.64 38.78 8.00
N GLY A 27 16.46 39.59 8.66
CA GLY A 27 17.90 39.38 8.75
C GLY A 27 18.18 38.11 9.53
N CYS A 28 18.75 37.10 8.86
CA CYS A 28 19.52 36.07 9.52
C CYS A 28 21.00 36.45 9.37
N SER A 29 21.59 36.85 10.49
CA SER A 29 23.02 37.09 10.65
C SER A 29 23.80 35.86 10.18
N TRP A 30 24.61 36.06 9.13
CA TRP A 30 25.63 35.09 8.72
C TRP A 30 26.69 35.08 9.81
N GLY A 31 26.72 34.01 10.60
CA GLY A 31 27.85 33.73 11.49
C GLY A 31 29.03 33.29 10.64
N GLU A 32 30.12 34.05 10.72
CA GLU A 32 31.45 33.61 10.30
C GLU A 32 31.87 32.43 11.19
N GLU A 33 31.65 31.21 10.68
CA GLU A 33 32.19 30.00 11.27
C GLU A 33 33.65 29.89 10.81
N GLU A 34 34.53 30.26 11.73
CA GLU A 34 35.97 30.08 11.69
C GLU A 34 36.30 28.65 11.21
N GLN A 35 36.87 28.55 10.00
CA GLN A 35 37.31 27.28 9.42
C GLN A 35 38.46 26.73 10.27
N ALA A 36 38.09 25.89 11.24
CA ALA A 36 39.02 24.99 11.88
C ALA A 36 39.67 24.11 10.79
N PRO A 37 40.98 23.84 10.89
CA PRO A 37 41.68 23.01 9.92
C PRO A 37 41.01 21.63 9.85
N VAL A 38 40.77 21.16 8.63
CA VAL A 38 40.32 19.81 8.32
C VAL A 38 41.35 18.82 8.85
N GLU A 39 41.19 18.42 10.11
CA GLU A 39 41.70 17.14 10.59
C GLU A 39 40.95 16.06 9.82
N ALA A 40 41.71 15.22 9.14
CA ALA A 40 41.22 14.10 8.36
C ALA A 40 40.22 13.29 9.19
N GLN A 41 38.94 13.48 8.89
CA GLN A 41 37.87 12.66 9.44
C GLN A 41 38.14 11.22 9.00
N THR A 42 38.69 10.45 9.92
CA THR A 42 38.75 9.00 9.82
C THR A 42 37.30 8.54 9.56
N PRO A 43 37.02 7.76 8.49
CA PRO A 43 35.67 7.30 8.22
C PRO A 43 35.13 6.62 9.48
N PRO A 44 33.90 6.93 9.92
CA PRO A 44 33.35 6.32 11.12
C PRO A 44 33.39 4.80 10.94
N GLN A 45 34.27 4.17 11.72
CA GLN A 45 34.36 2.72 11.81
C GLN A 45 32.97 2.20 12.15
N GLY A 46 32.53 1.22 11.36
CA GLY A 46 31.18 0.66 11.40
C GLY A 46 30.69 0.49 12.83
N GLY A 47 29.66 1.26 13.17
CA GLY A 47 28.90 1.04 14.39
C GLY A 47 28.50 -0.43 14.42
N ALA A 48 28.93 -1.14 15.46
CA ALA A 48 28.50 -2.50 15.70
C ALA A 48 26.97 -2.56 15.59
N PRO A 49 26.39 -3.57 14.93
CA PRO A 49 24.94 -3.72 14.89
C PRO A 49 24.44 -3.70 16.34
N GLY A 50 23.63 -2.68 16.67
CA GLY A 50 22.97 -2.61 17.97
C GLY A 50 22.20 -3.92 18.22
N PRO A 51 21.96 -4.28 19.50
CA PRO A 51 21.26 -5.52 19.82
C PRO A 51 19.98 -5.59 19.00
N SER A 52 19.94 -6.56 18.09
CA SER A 52 18.75 -6.84 17.30
C SER A 52 17.68 -7.20 18.32
N GLY A 53 16.69 -6.32 18.49
CA GLY A 53 15.56 -6.61 19.36
C GLY A 53 14.93 -7.97 18.98
N PRO A 54 14.15 -8.58 19.88
CA PRO A 54 13.47 -9.84 19.57
C PRO A 54 12.75 -9.74 18.22
N VAL A 55 13.06 -10.69 17.32
CA VAL A 55 12.38 -10.81 16.03
C VAL A 55 11.03 -11.47 16.32
N TYR A 56 9.97 -10.69 16.21
CA TYR A 56 8.61 -11.19 16.38
C TYR A 56 8.12 -11.80 15.07
N GLU A 57 7.54 -13.00 15.15
CA GLU A 57 6.97 -13.68 13.99
C GLU A 57 5.65 -13.01 13.60
N LYS A 58 5.64 -12.33 12.45
CA LYS A 58 4.43 -11.77 11.86
C LYS A 58 3.63 -12.88 11.19
N ARG A 59 2.31 -12.80 11.27
CA ARG A 59 1.42 -13.79 10.65
C ARG A 59 0.54 -13.14 9.59
N PRO A 60 0.28 -13.82 8.46
CA PRO A 60 -0.71 -13.35 7.50
C PRO A 60 -2.06 -13.13 8.16
N VAL A 61 -2.72 -12.04 7.78
CA VAL A 61 -4.10 -11.72 8.16
C VAL A 61 -5.05 -12.81 7.64
N ALA A 62 -6.18 -13.07 8.30
CA ALA A 62 -7.07 -14.18 7.89
C ALA A 62 -7.64 -13.95 6.48
N SER A 63 -8.13 -12.73 6.23
CA SER A 63 -8.72 -12.34 4.96
C SER A 63 -8.64 -10.84 4.75
N VAL A 64 -8.50 -10.40 3.49
CA VAL A 64 -8.74 -9.01 3.08
C VAL A 64 -10.25 -8.78 2.94
N GLU A 65 -10.77 -7.76 3.61
CA GLU A 65 -12.18 -7.37 3.60
C GLU A 65 -12.45 -6.19 2.66
N SER A 66 -11.56 -5.19 2.66
CA SER A 66 -11.64 -4.06 1.74
C SER A 66 -10.25 -3.58 1.35
N LEU A 67 -10.18 -2.95 0.17
CA LEU A 67 -8.95 -2.41 -0.39
C LEU A 67 -9.25 -1.08 -1.06
N GLU A 68 -8.49 -0.05 -0.68
CA GLU A 68 -8.62 1.30 -1.19
C GLU A 68 -7.26 1.82 -1.66
N ILE A 69 -7.30 2.71 -2.67
CA ILE A 69 -6.10 3.43 -3.10
C ILE A 69 -6.41 4.93 -3.25
N GLY A 70 -5.79 5.71 -2.38
CA GLY A 70 -5.85 7.17 -2.40
C GLY A 70 -4.70 7.77 -3.20
N GLN A 71 -4.86 9.02 -3.64
CA GLN A 71 -3.77 9.81 -4.19
C GLN A 71 -3.10 10.63 -3.09
N ILE A 72 -1.77 10.64 -3.10
CA ILE A 72 -0.94 11.49 -2.23
C ILE A 72 0.05 12.29 -3.09
N TYR A 73 0.68 13.32 -2.50
CA TYR A 73 1.55 14.25 -3.25
C TYR A 73 2.65 13.56 -4.08
N ARG A 74 3.24 12.46 -3.58
CA ARG A 74 4.33 11.72 -4.25
C ARG A 74 3.97 10.28 -4.64
N GLY A 75 2.69 10.01 -4.90
CA GLY A 75 2.26 8.70 -5.38
C GLY A 75 0.85 8.32 -4.95
N ARG A 76 0.70 7.10 -4.43
CA ARG A 76 -0.57 6.54 -3.97
C ARG A 76 -0.46 6.06 -2.54
N LEU A 77 -1.56 6.10 -1.80
CA LEU A 77 -1.69 5.46 -0.49
C LEU A 77 -2.57 4.23 -0.65
N LEU A 78 -2.00 3.05 -0.47
CA LEU A 78 -2.71 1.79 -0.39
C LEU A 78 -3.23 1.62 1.04
N THR A 79 -4.54 1.44 1.20
CA THR A 79 -5.16 1.12 2.49
C THR A 79 -5.86 -0.22 2.37
N ALA A 80 -5.50 -1.16 3.23
CA ALA A 80 -6.10 -2.49 3.29
C ALA A 80 -6.74 -2.71 4.66
N HIS A 81 -7.97 -3.24 4.64
CA HIS A 81 -8.65 -3.73 5.83
C HIS A 81 -8.79 -5.24 5.75
N GLY A 82 -8.61 -5.91 6.88
CA GLY A 82 -8.77 -7.36 6.94
C GLY A 82 -9.15 -7.88 8.33
N ALA A 83 -9.50 -9.15 8.38
CA ALA A 83 -9.84 -9.84 9.62
C ALA A 83 -8.57 -10.36 10.31
N ALA A 84 -8.36 -9.99 11.57
CA ALA A 84 -7.22 -10.47 12.35
C ALA A 84 -7.13 -12.02 12.35
N PRO A 85 -5.91 -12.61 12.29
CA PRO A 85 -5.76 -14.05 12.21
C PRO A 85 -6.23 -14.78 13.47
N ALA A 86 -6.09 -14.15 14.65
CA ALA A 86 -6.66 -14.61 15.90
C ALA A 86 -6.86 -13.43 16.86
N THR A 87 -7.53 -13.67 17.99
CA THR A 87 -7.71 -12.67 19.05
C THR A 87 -6.36 -12.17 19.54
N GLY A 88 -6.24 -10.85 19.71
CA GLY A 88 -5.03 -10.19 20.22
C GLY A 88 -3.99 -9.84 19.15
N TRP A 89 -4.17 -10.24 17.89
CA TRP A 89 -3.32 -9.79 16.79
C TRP A 89 -3.70 -8.37 16.34
N PHE A 90 -2.71 -7.54 16.08
CA PHE A 90 -2.89 -6.10 15.83
C PHE A 90 -1.78 -5.54 14.92
N HIS A 91 -1.77 -4.21 14.71
CA HIS A 91 -0.81 -3.49 13.86
C HIS A 91 -0.50 -4.18 12.53
N ALA A 92 -1.52 -4.27 11.67
CA ALA A 92 -1.33 -4.80 10.34
C ALA A 92 -0.32 -3.95 9.55
N THR A 93 0.54 -4.62 8.79
CA THR A 93 1.52 -4.01 7.90
C THR A 93 1.34 -4.60 6.50
N LEU A 94 1.57 -3.79 5.48
CA LEU A 94 1.65 -4.22 4.08
C LEU A 94 3.12 -4.40 3.71
N GLU A 95 3.52 -5.63 3.48
CA GLU A 95 4.89 -5.99 3.11
C GLU A 95 4.98 -6.29 1.62
N PRO A 96 5.94 -5.74 0.84
CA PRO A 96 6.05 -6.04 -0.57
C PRO A 96 6.54 -7.47 -0.75
N ARG A 97 5.80 -8.28 -1.51
CA ARG A 97 6.13 -9.69 -1.73
C ARG A 97 7.35 -9.88 -2.63
N ASN A 98 7.51 -9.01 -3.62
CA ASN A 98 8.59 -9.07 -4.61
C ASN A 98 9.55 -7.87 -4.50
N GLY A 99 9.76 -7.33 -3.29
CA GLY A 99 10.62 -6.16 -3.09
C GLY A 99 10.18 -4.93 -3.90
N SER A 100 8.86 -4.71 -3.98
CA SER A 100 8.21 -3.68 -4.81
C SER A 100 8.37 -3.83 -6.32
N ARG A 101 8.87 -4.97 -6.82
CA ARG A 101 8.89 -5.26 -8.26
C ARG A 101 7.51 -5.67 -8.76
N LEU A 102 7.23 -5.32 -10.01
CA LEU A 102 6.04 -5.76 -10.71
C LEU A 102 6.09 -7.27 -10.96
N ALA A 103 4.99 -7.94 -10.67
CA ALA A 103 4.76 -9.31 -11.08
C ALA A 103 4.63 -9.40 -12.62
N PRO A 104 4.79 -10.60 -13.22
CA PRO A 104 4.71 -10.78 -14.67
C PRO A 104 3.37 -10.33 -15.29
N ASP A 105 2.30 -10.28 -14.50
CA ASP A 105 0.98 -9.80 -14.88
C ASP A 105 0.81 -8.27 -14.71
N GLY A 106 1.86 -7.56 -14.28
CA GLY A 106 1.90 -6.13 -14.10
C GLY A 106 1.29 -5.64 -12.78
N PHE A 107 1.09 -6.50 -11.78
CA PHE A 107 0.62 -6.08 -10.46
C PHE A 107 1.77 -5.84 -9.49
N LEU A 108 1.64 -4.83 -8.62
CA LEU A 108 2.43 -4.73 -7.40
C LEU A 108 1.79 -5.62 -6.34
N GLU A 109 2.58 -6.49 -5.72
CA GLU A 109 2.10 -7.48 -4.77
C GLU A 109 2.52 -7.17 -3.34
N PHE A 110 1.56 -7.20 -2.43
CA PHE A 110 1.77 -6.98 -1.01
C PHE A 110 1.14 -8.11 -0.19
N ASP A 111 1.79 -8.48 0.90
CA ASP A 111 1.24 -9.36 1.92
C ASP A 111 0.74 -8.51 3.09
N LEU A 112 -0.51 -8.74 3.48
CA LEU A 112 -1.11 -8.14 4.67
C LEU A 112 -0.81 -9.04 5.87
N VAL A 113 0.08 -8.57 6.75
CA VAL A 113 0.56 -9.32 7.92
C VAL A 113 0.26 -8.57 9.21
N ALA A 114 -0.09 -9.29 10.27
CA ALA A 114 -0.35 -8.73 11.59
C ALA A 114 0.82 -9.01 12.56
N ALA A 115 1.01 -8.10 13.50
CA ALA A 115 1.93 -8.25 14.62
C ALA A 115 1.31 -9.13 15.72
N PRO A 116 2.15 -9.93 16.41
CA PRO A 116 1.66 -10.87 17.41
C PRO A 116 1.35 -10.16 18.74
N PRO A 117 0.40 -10.69 19.55
CA PRO A 117 -0.17 -10.03 20.73
C PRO A 117 0.84 -9.56 21.78
N GLU A 118 2.00 -10.19 21.86
CA GLU A 118 3.06 -9.88 22.83
C GLU A 118 3.58 -8.45 22.67
N LEU A 119 3.48 -7.90 21.46
CA LEU A 119 3.87 -6.53 21.17
C LEU A 119 2.84 -5.49 21.67
N ASN A 120 1.64 -5.91 22.13
CA ASN A 120 0.52 -5.01 22.46
C ASN A 120 0.70 -4.32 23.84
N GLY A 121 1.95 -4.13 24.26
CA GLY A 121 2.26 -3.57 25.59
C GLY A 121 1.78 -4.44 26.77
N GLY A 122 1.42 -5.70 26.52
CA GLY A 122 0.99 -6.63 27.57
C GLY A 122 -0.44 -6.42 28.09
N GLU A 123 -1.28 -5.62 27.45
CA GLU A 123 -2.69 -5.41 27.85
C GLU A 123 -3.52 -6.67 27.53
N PRO A 124 -3.87 -7.49 28.53
CA PRO A 124 -4.65 -8.71 28.32
C PRO A 124 -6.12 -8.29 28.26
N GLY A 125 -6.77 -8.53 27.11
CA GLY A 125 -8.23 -8.46 27.04
C GLY A 125 -8.82 -7.30 26.26
N VAL A 126 -8.12 -6.77 25.25
CA VAL A 126 -8.83 -6.12 24.13
C VAL A 126 -9.25 -7.22 23.15
N PRO A 127 -10.50 -7.70 23.17
CA PRO A 127 -11.00 -8.64 22.16
C PRO A 127 -11.15 -7.91 20.83
N ALA A 128 -10.05 -7.72 20.12
CA ALA A 128 -10.10 -7.19 18.77
C ALA A 128 -10.29 -8.36 17.79
N ARG A 129 -11.56 -8.75 17.57
CA ARG A 129 -12.02 -9.10 16.22
C ARG A 129 -12.40 -7.81 15.47
N LEU A 130 -11.64 -6.74 15.68
CA LEU A 130 -11.80 -5.51 14.94
C LEU A 130 -11.14 -5.70 13.57
N PRO A 131 -11.70 -5.11 12.51
CA PRO A 131 -11.02 -5.06 11.23
C PRO A 131 -9.67 -4.36 11.44
N ILE A 132 -8.59 -5.07 11.15
CA ILE A 132 -7.24 -4.51 11.22
C ILE A 132 -6.95 -3.76 9.93
N ARG A 133 -6.32 -2.60 10.08
CA ARG A 133 -6.02 -1.68 8.98
C ARG A 133 -4.51 -1.60 8.80
N ALA A 134 -4.06 -1.65 7.56
CA ALA A 134 -2.70 -1.34 7.17
C ALA A 134 -2.70 -0.28 6.07
N ASP A 135 -1.76 0.66 6.15
CA ASP A 135 -1.55 1.69 5.15
C ASP A 135 -0.13 1.60 4.59
N ARG A 136 0.03 1.81 3.28
CA ARG A 136 1.34 1.86 2.63
C ARG A 136 1.39 2.89 1.52
N ALA A 137 2.34 3.80 1.62
CA ALA A 137 2.65 4.71 0.52
C ALA A 137 3.38 3.95 -0.60
N ILE A 138 2.88 4.08 -1.83
CA ILE A 138 3.49 3.57 -3.04
C ILE A 138 4.02 4.78 -3.82
N PRO A 139 5.35 4.94 -3.95
CA PRO A 139 5.95 6.00 -4.74
C PRO A 139 5.49 5.97 -6.20
N THR A 140 5.39 7.14 -6.84
CA THR A 140 5.06 7.22 -8.28
C THR A 140 6.01 6.39 -9.14
N ALA A 141 7.28 6.29 -8.77
CA ALA A 141 8.28 5.49 -9.50
C ALA A 141 7.91 4.01 -9.57
N ASP A 142 7.38 3.45 -8.47
CA ASP A 142 6.99 2.04 -8.38
C ASP A 142 5.70 1.73 -9.17
N LEU A 143 4.91 2.77 -9.46
CA LEU A 143 3.65 2.65 -10.22
C LEU A 143 3.86 2.70 -11.74
N VAL A 144 5.06 3.02 -12.22
CA VAL A 144 5.34 3.10 -13.66
C VAL A 144 5.22 1.71 -14.28
N GLY A 145 4.30 1.55 -15.24
CA GLY A 145 4.01 0.27 -15.87
C GLY A 145 3.13 -0.68 -15.05
N ALA A 146 2.71 -0.26 -13.84
CA ALA A 146 1.81 -1.05 -13.01
C ALA A 146 0.38 -1.04 -13.57
N GLN A 147 -0.22 -2.21 -13.74
CA GLN A 147 -1.64 -2.38 -14.05
C GLN A 147 -2.53 -2.24 -12.81
N GLY A 148 -1.97 -2.49 -11.64
CA GLY A 148 -2.71 -2.47 -10.39
C GLY A 148 -1.90 -2.91 -9.18
N VAL A 149 -2.60 -3.06 -8.08
CA VAL A 149 -2.08 -3.53 -6.80
C VAL A 149 -2.86 -4.76 -6.38
N ARG A 150 -2.17 -5.77 -5.84
CA ARG A 150 -2.76 -6.98 -5.28
C ARG A 150 -2.27 -7.16 -3.85
N VAL A 151 -3.21 -7.42 -2.95
CA VAL A 151 -2.93 -7.69 -1.54
C VAL A 151 -3.34 -9.12 -1.22
N TYR A 152 -2.42 -9.88 -0.66
CA TYR A 152 -2.62 -11.24 -0.20
C TYR A 152 -2.82 -11.27 1.32
N ALA A 153 -3.74 -12.10 1.77
CA ALA A 153 -3.97 -12.51 3.13
C ALA A 153 -4.03 -14.05 3.16
N GLY A 154 -3.93 -14.66 4.34
CA GLY A 154 -3.77 -16.11 4.52
C GLY A 154 -4.66 -16.96 3.62
N ALA A 155 -5.97 -16.69 3.58
CA ALA A 155 -6.91 -17.45 2.75
C ALA A 155 -7.48 -16.67 1.55
N THR A 156 -7.13 -15.39 1.36
CA THR A 156 -7.75 -14.57 0.30
C THR A 156 -6.77 -13.61 -0.34
N ALA A 157 -7.07 -13.19 -1.57
CA ALA A 157 -6.39 -12.07 -2.20
C ALA A 157 -7.42 -11.05 -2.72
N ALA A 158 -7.07 -9.78 -2.66
CA ALA A 158 -7.85 -8.69 -3.22
C ALA A 158 -6.98 -7.91 -4.21
N ALA A 159 -7.53 -7.63 -5.39
CA ALA A 159 -6.84 -6.85 -6.41
C ALA A 159 -7.59 -5.55 -6.72
N LEU A 160 -6.82 -4.51 -7.01
CA LEU A 160 -7.29 -3.18 -7.35
C LEU A 160 -6.53 -2.69 -8.58
N ARG A 161 -7.26 -2.46 -9.67
CA ARG A 161 -6.70 -1.88 -10.90
C ARG A 161 -6.41 -0.40 -10.67
N VAL A 162 -5.26 0.08 -11.14
CA VAL A 162 -4.91 1.50 -11.06
C VAL A 162 -4.91 2.06 -12.47
N SER A 163 -5.98 2.78 -12.83
CA SER A 163 -6.01 3.57 -14.05
C SER A 163 -5.31 4.91 -13.79
N VAL A 164 -4.14 5.08 -14.40
CA VAL A 164 -3.48 6.39 -14.48
C VAL A 164 -4.05 7.09 -15.71
N SER A 165 -5.21 7.75 -15.57
CA SER A 165 -5.66 8.68 -16.62
C SER A 165 -4.72 9.89 -16.63
N ALA A 166 -4.15 10.19 -17.79
CA ALA A 166 -3.44 11.44 -18.01
C ALA A 166 -4.36 12.63 -17.62
N PRO A 167 -3.82 13.71 -17.04
CA PRO A 167 -4.61 14.90 -16.75
C PRO A 167 -5.19 15.43 -18.07
N GLN A 168 -6.50 15.32 -18.21
CA GLN A 168 -7.19 15.73 -19.43
C GLN A 168 -7.20 17.26 -19.46
N PRO A 169 -6.58 17.91 -20.46
CA PRO A 169 -6.52 19.37 -20.49
C PRO A 169 -7.94 19.93 -20.58
N GLY A 170 -8.38 20.63 -19.52
CA GLY A 170 -9.69 21.28 -19.44
C GLY A 170 -10.70 20.67 -18.47
N GLN A 171 -10.41 19.54 -17.78
CA GLN A 171 -11.27 19.07 -16.69
C GLN A 171 -10.80 19.60 -15.32
N ALA A 172 -11.59 20.51 -14.74
CA ALA A 172 -11.44 20.97 -13.36
C ALA A 172 -11.97 19.95 -12.33
N GLY A 173 -11.62 18.68 -12.51
CA GLY A 173 -11.98 17.58 -11.62
C GLY A 173 -10.80 16.63 -11.53
N GLY A 174 -10.28 16.43 -10.31
CA GLY A 174 -9.14 15.53 -10.08
C GLY A 174 -9.38 14.12 -10.61
N PRO A 175 -8.30 13.34 -10.83
CA PRO A 175 -8.39 11.98 -11.37
C PRO A 175 -9.33 11.13 -10.50
N ARG A 176 -10.37 10.55 -11.12
CA ARG A 176 -11.29 9.62 -10.47
C ARG A 176 -10.70 8.21 -10.53
N THR A 177 -10.41 7.61 -9.37
CA THR A 177 -10.04 6.20 -9.28
C THR A 177 -11.30 5.40 -8.93
N GLN A 178 -11.68 4.44 -9.78
CA GLN A 178 -12.74 3.49 -9.43
C GLN A 178 -12.08 2.24 -8.85
N ALA A 179 -12.38 1.93 -7.59
CA ALA A 179 -11.97 0.68 -6.99
C ALA A 179 -12.96 -0.43 -7.37
N VAL A 180 -12.51 -1.36 -8.20
CA VAL A 180 -13.26 -2.59 -8.47
C VAL A 180 -12.65 -3.68 -7.60
N PHE A 181 -13.30 -3.96 -6.48
CA PHE A 181 -12.94 -5.09 -5.64
C PHE A 181 -13.28 -6.38 -6.39
N SER A 182 -12.24 -7.15 -6.73
CA SER A 182 -12.41 -8.51 -7.24
C SER A 182 -11.79 -9.46 -6.22
N PRO A 183 -12.59 -10.26 -5.49
CA PRO A 183 -12.05 -11.30 -4.65
C PRO A 183 -11.35 -12.31 -5.56
N VAL A 184 -10.03 -12.42 -5.42
CA VAL A 184 -9.24 -13.44 -6.11
C VAL A 184 -9.16 -14.61 -5.15
N ALA A 185 -9.78 -15.73 -5.54
CA ALA A 185 -9.57 -16.98 -4.83
C ALA A 185 -8.06 -17.26 -4.82
N PRO A 186 -7.47 -17.65 -3.67
CA PRO A 186 -6.07 -18.05 -3.67
C PRO A 186 -5.93 -19.16 -4.72
N THR A 187 -4.97 -19.00 -5.63
CA THR A 187 -4.56 -20.11 -6.48
C THR A 187 -4.10 -21.20 -5.53
N ARG A 188 -4.97 -22.20 -5.33
CA ARG A 188 -4.69 -23.37 -4.52
C ARG A 188 -3.31 -23.84 -4.96
N SER A 189 -2.34 -23.82 -4.04
CA SER A 189 -1.10 -24.55 -4.24
C SER A 189 -1.52 -25.94 -4.69
N VAL A 190 -1.18 -26.28 -5.93
CA VAL A 190 -1.25 -27.65 -6.39
C VAL A 190 -0.20 -28.35 -5.55
N ASP A 191 -0.61 -28.83 -4.37
CA ASP A 191 0.15 -29.78 -3.60
C ASP A 191 0.27 -31.01 -4.49
N ALA A 192 1.39 -31.06 -5.19
CA ALA A 192 1.90 -32.21 -5.88
C ALA A 192 2.39 -33.20 -4.80
N ASP A 193 1.45 -33.83 -4.09
CA ASP A 193 1.66 -35.08 -3.34
C ASP A 193 0.32 -35.59 -2.80
N ASP A 194 -0.59 -35.99 -3.71
CA ASP A 194 -1.66 -36.92 -3.33
C ASP A 194 -1.24 -38.34 -3.73
N PRO A 195 -0.68 -39.15 -2.79
CA PRO A 195 -0.28 -40.53 -3.08
C PRO A 195 -1.49 -41.46 -3.36
N ALA A 196 -2.74 -40.97 -3.26
CA ALA A 196 -3.93 -41.77 -3.53
C ALA A 196 -4.26 -41.94 -5.03
N SER A 197 -3.53 -41.26 -5.93
CA SER A 197 -3.76 -41.33 -7.38
C SER A 197 -2.95 -42.40 -8.12
N ALA A 198 -2.45 -43.44 -7.43
CA ALA A 198 -1.88 -44.60 -8.09
C ALA A 198 -3.00 -45.40 -8.81
N PRO A 199 -2.90 -45.68 -10.12
CA PRO A 199 -3.86 -46.52 -10.80
C PRO A 199 -3.84 -47.94 -10.22
N PRO A 200 -5.01 -48.62 -10.09
CA PRO A 200 -5.05 -49.98 -9.57
C PRO A 200 -4.20 -50.89 -10.46
N THR A 201 -3.24 -51.57 -9.85
CA THR A 201 -2.41 -52.57 -10.53
C THR A 201 -3.32 -53.73 -10.95
N PRO A 202 -3.34 -54.12 -12.24
CA PRO A 202 -4.18 -55.24 -12.69
C PRO A 202 -3.71 -56.56 -12.05
N PRO A 203 -4.63 -57.48 -11.73
CA PRO A 203 -4.28 -58.76 -11.15
C PRO A 203 -3.43 -59.58 -12.13
N ARG A 204 -2.29 -60.07 -11.63
CA ARG A 204 -1.39 -60.96 -12.35
C ARG A 204 -2.03 -62.35 -12.43
N ILE A 205 -2.65 -62.67 -13.56
CA ILE A 205 -3.15 -64.02 -13.85
C ILE A 205 -1.93 -64.93 -14.05
N GLY A 206 -1.84 -65.97 -13.22
CA GLY A 206 -0.72 -66.89 -13.17
C GLY A 206 -0.54 -67.73 -14.45
N GLN A 207 0.71 -68.13 -14.66
CA GLN A 207 1.08 -69.37 -15.32
C GLN A 207 1.76 -70.27 -14.28
#